data_AF-A0A928A4I9-F1
#
_entry.id   AF-A0A928A4I9-F1
#
_cell.length_a   1.000
_cell.length_b   1.000
_cell.length_c   1.000
_cell.angle_alpha   90.00
_cell.angle_beta   90.00
_cell.angle_gamma   90.00
#
_symmetry.space_group_name_H-M   'P 1'
#
loop_
_entity.id
_entity.type
_entity.pdbx_description
1 polymer ?
#
loop_
_entity_poly.entity_id
_entity_poly.type
_entity_poly.pdbx_seq_one_letter_code
_entity_poly.pdbx_strand_id
1 'polypeptide(L)'
;MKKIIFIIYFMIVLFTASCGKNENNGNIDVKVWFENDGNYTYNTCISDTSSVNWNPLTREMYYGNNEFEYLSMGFYDYQLNSTYDNWEIIPEMAKSLPLDVTSEYVGKYGIKIGDKAKAWSITLNENAKWENGVNITAKDYIYSMKQLLDPMQCYRGAEFYCSGNFAVYNARNYLNSLQDGVYETPATLGFDSVQEAIDRGLIVYIDIECFLNLNAKDAETEIIDATKDGALVPVTSTIKIRNNKVTKCEDEDWISAFDIWQKY
;
A
#
# COMPACT_ATOMS: atom_id res chain seq x y z
N MET A 1 -2.48 41.46 -33.69
CA MET A 1 -1.74 40.55 -32.79
C MET A 1 -2.66 40.14 -31.65
N LYS A 2 -2.63 38.85 -31.30
CA LYS A 2 -3.64 38.14 -30.49
C LYS A 2 -3.83 38.76 -29.10
N LYS A 3 -5.09 38.92 -28.70
CA LYS A 3 -5.54 39.24 -27.32
C LYS A 3 -5.70 37.94 -26.54
N ILE A 4 -5.31 37.92 -25.26
CA ILE A 4 -5.71 36.87 -24.31
C ILE A 4 -6.41 37.57 -23.14
N ILE A 5 -7.63 37.11 -22.87
CA ILE A 5 -8.53 37.54 -21.81
C ILE A 5 -8.56 36.39 -20.80
N PHE A 6 -8.39 36.66 -19.51
CA PHE A 6 -8.80 35.74 -18.44
C PHE A 6 -10.12 36.25 -17.85
N ILE A 7 -11.19 35.48 -18.07
CA ILE A 7 -12.52 35.70 -17.52
C ILE A 7 -12.57 34.95 -16.19
N ILE A 8 -12.69 35.70 -15.09
CA ILE A 8 -13.10 35.15 -13.79
C ILE A 8 -14.63 35.03 -13.83
N TYR A 9 -15.13 33.81 -13.73
CA TYR A 9 -16.56 33.50 -13.70
C TYR A 9 -17.10 33.81 -12.30
N PHE A 10 -17.68 35.01 -12.13
CA PHE A 10 -18.41 35.38 -10.91
C PHE A 10 -19.89 35.12 -11.15
N MET A 11 -20.44 34.06 -10.54
CA MET A 11 -21.85 33.74 -10.65
C MET A 11 -22.66 34.76 -9.83
N ILE A 12 -23.43 35.59 -10.53
CA ILE A 12 -24.31 36.61 -9.96
C ILE A 12 -25.55 35.92 -9.36
N VAL A 13 -25.70 35.96 -8.05
CA VAL A 13 -27.00 35.73 -7.38
C VAL A 13 -27.71 37.08 -7.29
N LEU A 14 -28.81 37.20 -8.02
CA LEU A 14 -29.73 38.34 -7.97
C LEU A 14 -30.44 38.38 -6.61
N PHE A 15 -30.12 39.36 -5.78
CA PHE A 15 -31.01 39.80 -4.71
C PHE A 15 -31.77 41.04 -5.18
N THR A 16 -33.09 40.91 -5.29
CA THR A 16 -33.98 42.05 -5.48
C THR A 16 -34.00 42.90 -4.22
N ALA A 17 -33.92 44.22 -4.42
CA ALA A 17 -33.83 45.22 -3.37
C ALA A 17 -35.10 45.25 -2.50
N SER A 18 -34.93 45.15 -1.18
CA SER A 18 -35.87 45.73 -0.22
C SER A 18 -35.22 46.99 0.34
N CYS A 19 -35.80 48.15 0.00
CA CYS A 19 -35.35 49.44 0.45
C CYS A 19 -35.90 49.71 1.86
N GLY A 20 -35.02 49.90 2.83
CA GLY A 20 -35.38 50.34 4.18
C GLY A 20 -34.16 50.96 4.87
N LYS A 21 -34.20 52.28 5.09
CA LYS A 21 -33.23 53.01 5.91
C LYS A 21 -33.30 52.52 7.37
N ASN A 22 -32.15 52.33 8.03
CA ASN A 22 -31.74 53.11 9.20
C ASN A 22 -30.37 52.70 9.78
N GLU A 23 -29.54 53.73 9.92
CA GLU A 23 -28.46 54.12 10.85
C GLU A 23 -27.66 53.10 11.71
N ASN A 24 -26.38 53.44 11.84
CA ASN A 24 -25.24 52.69 12.38
C ASN A 24 -25.30 52.37 13.89
N ASN A 25 -24.72 51.25 14.31
CA ASN A 25 -23.66 51.19 15.33
C ASN A 25 -22.98 49.82 15.35
N GLY A 26 -21.65 49.82 15.37
CA GLY A 26 -20.81 48.65 15.19
C GLY A 26 -20.99 47.57 16.25
N ASN A 27 -21.46 46.43 15.78
CA ASN A 27 -20.93 45.10 16.06
C ASN A 27 -21.11 44.32 14.75
N ILE A 28 -20.05 43.72 14.22
CA ILE A 28 -20.19 42.77 13.11
C ILE A 28 -20.79 41.51 13.75
N ASP A 29 -22.11 41.46 13.83
CA ASP A 29 -22.82 40.20 13.95
C ASP A 29 -22.53 39.43 12.66
N VAL A 30 -21.55 38.54 12.72
CA VAL A 30 -21.41 37.48 11.72
C VAL A 30 -22.67 36.63 11.87
N LYS A 31 -23.72 36.97 11.12
CA LYS A 31 -24.87 36.10 10.91
C LYS A 31 -24.36 34.87 10.17
N VAL A 32 -24.01 33.85 10.93
CA VAL A 32 -23.86 32.49 10.43
C VAL A 32 -25.26 32.03 10.03
N TRP A 33 -25.53 31.98 8.73
CA TRP A 33 -26.80 31.46 8.19
C TRP A 33 -26.79 29.93 8.22
N PHE A 34 -26.97 29.34 9.39
CA PHE A 34 -27.48 27.97 9.49
C PHE A 34 -28.84 28.01 10.19
N GLU A 35 -29.79 28.73 9.61
CA GLU A 35 -31.20 28.64 9.99
C GLU A 35 -31.85 27.50 9.19
N ASN A 36 -31.57 26.25 9.56
CA ASN A 36 -32.52 25.14 9.54
C ASN A 36 -31.81 23.82 9.89
N ASP A 37 -32.37 23.06 10.83
CA ASP A 37 -32.12 21.62 11.02
C ASP A 37 -32.76 20.80 9.86
N GLY A 38 -32.62 21.27 8.63
CA GLY A 38 -33.41 20.85 7.47
C GLY A 38 -32.72 19.78 6.65
N ASN A 39 -33.51 18.90 6.04
CA ASN A 39 -33.04 18.02 4.97
C ASN A 39 -32.57 18.89 3.78
N TYR A 40 -31.31 18.73 3.39
CA TYR A 40 -30.74 19.40 2.22
C TYR A 40 -30.73 18.45 1.02
N THR A 41 -31.19 18.95 -0.13
CA THR A 41 -31.13 18.20 -1.40
C THR A 41 -30.01 18.75 -2.26
N TYR A 42 -28.98 17.93 -2.51
CA TYR A 42 -27.92 18.24 -3.46
C TYR A 42 -28.25 17.64 -4.83
N ASN A 43 -28.57 18.49 -5.81
CA ASN A 43 -28.84 18.06 -7.18
C ASN A 43 -27.55 18.12 -8.00
N THR A 44 -27.06 16.97 -8.46
CA THR A 44 -25.89 16.86 -9.32
C THR A 44 -26.18 15.91 -10.50
N CYS A 45 -25.38 15.99 -11.56
CA CYS A 45 -25.39 15.02 -12.64
C CYS A 45 -24.15 14.12 -12.53
N ILE A 46 -24.38 12.80 -12.44
CA ILE A 46 -23.32 11.81 -12.51
C ILE A 46 -23.19 11.42 -13.98
N SER A 47 -22.02 11.69 -14.59
CA SER A 47 -21.80 11.50 -16.03
C SER A 47 -21.51 10.06 -16.44
N ASP A 48 -21.23 9.17 -15.48
CA ASP A 48 -20.77 7.81 -15.72
C ASP A 48 -21.62 6.74 -15.02
N THR A 49 -21.52 5.50 -15.50
CA THR A 49 -22.18 4.28 -14.96
C THR A 49 -21.58 3.81 -13.64
N SER A 50 -21.17 4.75 -12.81
CA SER A 50 -20.32 4.57 -11.65
C SER A 50 -21.00 3.87 -10.45
N SER A 51 -22.28 3.52 -10.58
CA SER A 51 -23.11 2.90 -9.54
C SER A 51 -23.05 1.37 -9.46
N VAL A 52 -22.25 0.70 -10.30
CA VAL A 52 -22.25 -0.79 -10.34
C VAL A 52 -21.35 -1.43 -9.29
N ASN A 53 -20.49 -0.68 -8.59
CA ASN A 53 -19.56 -1.25 -7.62
C ASN A 53 -19.36 -0.35 -6.39
N TRP A 54 -19.85 -0.83 -5.24
CA TRP A 54 -19.75 -0.18 -3.93
C TRP A 54 -18.55 -0.66 -3.10
N ASN A 55 -17.64 -1.45 -3.69
CA ASN A 55 -16.39 -1.84 -3.04
C ASN A 55 -15.28 -0.85 -3.43
N PRO A 56 -14.70 -0.09 -2.47
CA PRO A 56 -13.64 0.87 -2.76
C PRO A 56 -12.33 0.22 -3.24
N LEU A 57 -12.10 -1.07 -2.97
CA LEU A 57 -10.86 -1.77 -3.31
C LEU A 57 -10.79 -2.20 -4.77
N THR A 58 -11.94 -2.41 -5.42
CA THR A 58 -12.07 -2.83 -6.83
C THR A 58 -12.07 -1.66 -7.81
N ARG A 59 -11.71 -0.44 -7.38
CA ARG A 59 -11.71 0.73 -8.26
C ARG A 59 -10.60 0.60 -9.31
N GLU A 60 -10.98 0.49 -10.58
CA GLU A 60 -10.05 0.37 -11.69
C GLU A 60 -9.77 1.70 -12.43
N MET A 61 -10.57 2.75 -12.21
CA MET A 61 -10.48 4.02 -12.96
C MET A 61 -10.55 5.28 -12.07
N TYR A 62 -9.86 6.34 -12.53
CA TYR A 62 -9.81 7.69 -11.94
C TYR A 62 -11.15 8.45 -12.01
N TYR A 63 -12.11 7.99 -12.84
CA TYR A 63 -13.33 8.74 -13.18
C TYR A 63 -14.60 8.27 -12.45
N GLY A 64 -14.51 7.39 -11.46
CA GLY A 64 -15.68 6.86 -10.76
C GLY A 64 -15.70 7.19 -9.27
N ASN A 65 -16.63 8.07 -8.91
CA ASN A 65 -17.26 8.30 -7.59
C ASN A 65 -16.60 9.21 -6.55
N ASN A 66 -17.15 10.43 -6.46
CA ASN A 66 -17.06 11.31 -5.29
C ASN A 66 -17.97 10.80 -4.14
N GLU A 67 -18.86 9.83 -4.39
CA GLU A 67 -19.84 9.35 -3.41
C GLU A 67 -19.18 8.61 -2.24
N PHE A 68 -18.07 7.89 -2.49
CA PHE A 68 -17.31 7.24 -1.42
C PHE A 68 -16.68 8.23 -0.45
N GLU A 69 -16.38 9.45 -0.90
CA GLU A 69 -15.84 10.51 -0.03
C GLU A 69 -16.88 10.94 1.02
N TYR A 70 -18.18 10.76 0.75
CA TYR A 70 -19.25 10.99 1.72
C TYR A 70 -19.57 9.77 2.60
N LEU A 71 -19.08 8.58 2.24
CA LEU A 71 -19.38 7.31 2.91
C LEU A 71 -18.19 6.72 3.66
N SER A 72 -17.00 7.30 3.51
CA SER A 72 -15.77 6.83 4.12
C SER A 72 -14.95 7.99 4.66
N MET A 73 -14.18 7.72 5.71
CA MET A 73 -13.39 8.72 6.41
C MET A 73 -12.02 8.15 6.74
N GLY A 74 -10.98 8.95 6.50
CA GLY A 74 -9.59 8.57 6.74
C GLY A 74 -9.16 8.81 8.18
N PHE A 75 -7.90 8.49 8.51
CA PHE A 75 -7.35 8.87 9.81
C PHE A 75 -7.19 10.37 9.97
N TYR A 76 -6.81 11.05 8.89
CA TYR A 76 -6.42 12.44 8.86
C TYR A 76 -6.94 13.11 7.60
N ASP A 77 -7.25 14.40 7.70
CA ASP A 77 -7.57 15.27 6.59
C ASP A 77 -6.76 16.58 6.67
N TYR A 78 -6.90 17.45 5.69
CA TYR A 78 -6.23 18.75 5.61
C TYR A 78 -7.26 19.88 5.64
N GLN A 79 -7.01 20.88 6.47
CA GLN A 79 -7.77 22.13 6.45
C GLN A 79 -6.84 23.33 6.30
N LEU A 80 -7.37 24.45 5.82
CA LEU A 80 -6.64 25.72 5.88
C LEU A 80 -6.48 26.14 7.34
N ASN A 81 -5.28 26.60 7.70
CA ASN A 81 -5.03 27.18 9.01
C ASN A 81 -5.86 28.47 9.22
N SER A 82 -5.90 28.97 10.46
CA SER A 82 -6.70 30.16 10.80
C SER A 82 -6.32 31.44 10.03
N THR A 83 -5.11 31.48 9.47
CA THR A 83 -4.58 32.60 8.68
C THR A 83 -4.83 32.45 7.17
N TYR A 84 -5.35 31.30 6.73
CA TYR A 84 -5.62 30.94 5.34
C TYR A 84 -4.40 31.00 4.42
N ASP A 85 -3.20 30.83 4.96
CA ASP A 85 -1.93 30.91 4.24
C ASP A 85 -1.19 29.56 4.15
N ASN A 86 -1.65 28.55 4.89
CA ASN A 86 -1.10 27.21 4.84
C ASN A 86 -2.13 26.12 5.19
N TRP A 87 -1.81 24.88 4.88
CA TRP A 87 -2.59 23.71 5.26
C TRP A 87 -2.10 23.14 6.59
N GLU A 88 -3.03 22.68 7.42
CA GLU A 88 -2.76 21.92 8.63
C GLU A 88 -3.48 20.56 8.58
N ILE A 89 -2.83 19.55 9.17
CA ILE A 89 -3.39 18.20 9.26
C ILE A 89 -4.33 18.15 10.47
N ILE A 90 -5.55 17.69 10.25
CA ILE A 90 -6.54 17.46 11.30
C ILE A 90 -6.80 15.96 11.49
N PRO A 91 -6.84 15.46 12.73
CA PRO A 91 -7.31 14.11 13.01
C PRO A 91 -8.82 13.98 12.78
N GLU A 92 -9.23 12.92 12.09
CA GLU A 92 -10.65 12.55 11.94
C GLU A 92 -10.94 11.23 12.68
N MET A 93 -10.61 10.10 12.04
CA MET A 93 -10.72 8.78 12.67
C MET A 93 -9.55 8.45 13.59
N ALA A 94 -8.48 9.25 13.55
CA ALA A 94 -7.45 9.29 14.57
C ALA A 94 -7.80 10.31 15.66
N LYS A 95 -7.32 10.08 16.88
CA LYS A 95 -7.46 10.99 18.03
C LYS A 95 -6.43 12.11 18.02
N SER A 96 -5.28 11.87 17.40
CA SER A 96 -4.12 12.77 17.38
C SER A 96 -3.24 12.43 16.18
N LEU A 97 -2.32 13.34 15.84
CA LEU A 97 -1.25 13.08 14.87
C LEU A 97 -0.47 11.79 15.19
N PRO A 98 0.09 11.11 14.17
CA PRO A 98 0.79 9.85 14.37
C PRO A 98 2.10 10.07 15.12
N LEU A 99 2.44 9.14 16.01
CA LEU A 99 3.70 9.15 16.74
C LEU A 99 4.73 8.28 16.03
N ASP A 100 5.91 8.82 15.75
CA ASP A 100 7.05 8.02 15.29
C ASP A 100 7.53 7.13 16.44
N VAL A 101 7.34 5.83 16.30
CA VAL A 101 7.74 4.79 17.25
C VAL A 101 8.86 3.92 16.71
N THR A 102 9.59 4.39 15.67
CA THR A 102 10.65 3.62 15.00
C THR A 102 11.70 3.08 15.97
N SER A 103 12.07 3.84 16.99
CA SER A 103 13.06 3.43 18.00
C SER A 103 12.63 2.22 18.83
N GLU A 104 11.32 1.99 19.00
CA GLU A 104 10.78 0.84 19.75
C GLU A 104 10.89 -0.48 18.98
N TYR A 105 11.11 -0.40 17.66
CA TYR A 105 11.16 -1.56 16.75
C TYR A 105 12.57 -1.83 16.20
N VAL A 106 13.62 -1.25 16.79
CA VAL A 106 15.02 -1.55 16.43
C VAL A 106 15.28 -3.06 16.52
N GLY A 107 15.88 -3.62 15.47
CA GLY A 107 16.12 -5.05 15.32
C GLY A 107 14.93 -5.85 14.77
N LYS A 108 13.81 -5.19 14.45
CA LYS A 108 12.64 -5.80 13.80
C LYS A 108 12.37 -5.11 12.46
N TYR A 109 11.80 -5.84 11.50
CA TYR A 109 11.33 -5.28 10.22
C TYR A 109 12.41 -4.48 9.46
N GLY A 110 13.67 -4.89 9.57
CA GLY A 110 14.80 -4.19 8.94
C GLY A 110 15.16 -2.82 9.56
N ILE A 111 14.58 -2.47 10.72
CA ILE A 111 14.85 -1.21 11.41
C ILE A 111 16.18 -1.30 12.18
N LYS A 112 17.11 -0.39 11.87
CA LYS A 112 18.43 -0.26 12.50
C LYS A 112 18.42 0.85 13.54
N ILE A 113 19.41 0.84 14.43
CA ILE A 113 19.58 1.91 15.41
C ILE A 113 19.78 3.25 14.70
N GLY A 114 19.07 4.28 15.15
CA GLY A 114 19.11 5.62 14.55
C GLY A 114 18.15 5.85 13.37
N ASP A 115 17.47 4.81 12.89
CA ASP A 115 16.38 4.98 11.91
C ASP A 115 15.23 5.82 12.49
N LYS A 116 14.53 6.53 11.60
CA LYS A 116 13.35 7.37 11.91
C LYS A 116 12.28 7.18 10.84
N ALA A 117 11.04 7.52 11.17
CA ALA A 117 9.90 7.52 10.25
C ALA A 117 9.64 6.17 9.52
N LYS A 118 9.98 5.04 10.15
CA LYS A 118 9.74 3.68 9.62
C LYS A 118 8.62 2.93 10.35
N ALA A 119 8.26 3.34 11.57
CA ALA A 119 7.12 2.79 12.30
C ALA A 119 6.31 3.91 12.95
N TRP A 120 4.98 3.84 12.81
CA TRP A 120 4.05 4.87 13.27
C TRP A 120 2.97 4.27 14.15
N SER A 121 2.71 4.92 15.29
CA SER A 121 1.58 4.61 16.17
C SER A 121 0.45 5.60 15.92
N ILE A 122 -0.74 5.08 15.62
CA ILE A 122 -1.96 5.87 15.40
C ILE A 122 -2.93 5.55 16.53
N THR A 123 -3.25 6.56 17.34
CA THR A 123 -4.29 6.43 18.36
C THR A 123 -5.64 6.69 17.70
N LEU A 124 -6.59 5.77 17.82
CA LEU A 124 -7.90 5.88 17.17
C LEU A 124 -8.86 6.78 17.96
N ASN A 125 -9.78 7.42 17.24
CA ASN A 125 -10.89 8.15 17.83
C ASN A 125 -11.87 7.16 18.46
N GLU A 126 -12.02 7.20 19.79
CA GLU A 126 -12.87 6.28 20.55
C GLU A 126 -14.37 6.41 20.24
N ASN A 127 -14.77 7.53 19.63
CA ASN A 127 -16.15 7.79 19.20
C ASN A 127 -16.44 7.28 17.78
N ALA A 128 -15.42 6.84 17.04
CA ALA A 128 -15.58 6.34 15.68
C ALA A 128 -16.41 5.05 15.68
N LYS A 129 -17.56 5.10 15.00
CA LYS A 129 -18.53 4.00 14.91
C LYS A 129 -19.03 3.85 13.49
N TRP A 130 -19.28 2.62 13.11
CA TRP A 130 -20.11 2.30 11.94
C TRP A 130 -21.54 2.82 12.15
N GLU A 131 -22.30 2.96 11.07
CA GLU A 131 -23.71 3.39 11.11
C GLU A 131 -24.58 2.52 12.03
N ASN A 132 -24.23 1.25 12.21
CA ASN A 132 -24.92 0.32 13.10
C ASN A 132 -24.51 0.45 14.58
N GLY A 133 -23.68 1.44 14.92
CA GLY A 133 -23.23 1.74 16.28
C GLY A 133 -22.01 0.93 16.76
N VAL A 134 -21.52 -0.04 15.98
CA VAL A 134 -20.32 -0.83 16.29
C VAL A 134 -19.08 0.07 16.20
N ASN A 135 -18.21 0.01 17.21
CA ASN A 135 -16.97 0.78 17.21
C ASN A 135 -16.04 0.34 16.06
N ILE A 136 -15.43 1.32 15.42
CA ILE A 136 -14.35 1.10 14.46
C ILE A 136 -13.04 0.94 15.23
N THR A 137 -12.28 -0.10 14.90
CA THR A 137 -11.08 -0.52 15.63
C THR A 137 -9.89 -0.71 14.69
N ALA A 138 -8.69 -0.89 15.24
CA ALA A 138 -7.50 -1.18 14.46
C ALA A 138 -7.64 -2.44 13.58
N LYS A 139 -8.49 -3.39 13.98
CA LYS A 139 -8.75 -4.61 13.22
C LYS A 139 -9.43 -4.32 11.89
N ASP A 140 -10.30 -3.32 11.83
CA ASP A 140 -11.03 -2.95 10.62
C ASP A 140 -10.08 -2.37 9.56
N TYR A 141 -9.13 -1.52 9.99
CA TYR A 141 -8.07 -1.02 9.12
C TYR A 141 -7.13 -2.12 8.64
N ILE A 142 -6.69 -3.00 9.55
CA ILE A 142 -5.84 -4.16 9.21
C ILE A 142 -6.57 -5.08 8.23
N TYR A 143 -7.87 -5.31 8.42
CA TYR A 143 -8.69 -6.10 7.51
C TYR A 143 -8.70 -5.48 6.11
N SER A 144 -9.00 -4.19 5.99
CA SER A 144 -9.01 -3.48 4.70
C SER A 144 -7.64 -3.50 4.00
N MET A 145 -6.55 -3.33 4.75
CA MET A 145 -5.19 -3.45 4.21
C MET A 145 -4.89 -4.87 3.71
N LYS A 146 -5.30 -5.90 4.46
CA LYS A 146 -5.14 -7.30 4.05
C LYS A 146 -5.98 -7.66 2.84
N GLN A 147 -7.20 -7.14 2.74
CA GLN A 147 -8.04 -7.33 1.55
C GLN A 147 -7.41 -6.65 0.34
N LEU A 148 -6.86 -5.44 0.49
CA LEU A 148 -6.18 -4.76 -0.61
C LEU A 148 -4.93 -5.52 -1.07
N LEU A 149 -4.18 -6.10 -0.13
CA LEU A 149 -2.98 -6.90 -0.38
C LEU A 149 -3.26 -8.38 -0.67
N ASP A 150 -4.53 -8.81 -0.76
CA ASP A 150 -4.86 -10.21 -0.96
C ASP A 150 -4.30 -10.70 -2.31
N PRO A 151 -3.36 -11.68 -2.30
CA PRO A 151 -2.69 -12.17 -3.50
C PRO A 151 -3.66 -12.80 -4.52
N MET A 152 -4.87 -13.19 -4.10
CA MET A 152 -5.87 -13.77 -4.99
C MET A 152 -6.75 -12.71 -5.68
N GLN A 153 -6.81 -11.50 -5.14
CA GLN A 153 -7.67 -10.43 -5.66
C GLN A 153 -6.97 -9.52 -6.67
N CYS A 154 -5.63 -9.42 -6.62
CA CYS A 154 -4.82 -8.63 -7.56
C CYS A 154 -5.28 -7.16 -7.72
N TYR A 155 -5.73 -6.52 -6.64
CA TYR A 155 -6.19 -5.14 -6.72
C TYR A 155 -5.08 -4.18 -7.13
N ARG A 156 -5.35 -3.31 -8.12
CA ARG A 156 -4.40 -2.30 -8.59
C ARG A 156 -3.89 -1.38 -7.46
N GLY A 157 -4.74 -1.11 -6.46
CA GLY A 157 -4.38 -0.29 -5.30
C GLY A 157 -3.36 -0.92 -4.35
N ALA A 158 -3.05 -2.21 -4.47
CA ALA A 158 -2.08 -2.89 -3.60
C ALA A 158 -0.68 -2.25 -3.65
N GLU A 159 -0.33 -1.66 -4.79
CA GLU A 159 0.98 -1.00 -5.00
C GLU A 159 1.19 0.18 -4.02
N PHE A 160 0.12 0.84 -3.54
CA PHE A 160 0.24 1.92 -2.54
C PHE A 160 0.93 1.48 -1.24
N TYR A 161 0.81 0.20 -0.87
CA TYR A 161 1.51 -0.36 0.29
C TYR A 161 2.81 -1.07 -0.07
N CYS A 162 3.12 -1.27 -1.35
CA CYS A 162 4.30 -2.00 -1.79
C CYS A 162 5.49 -1.09 -2.16
N SER A 163 5.28 0.22 -2.31
CA SER A 163 6.32 1.18 -2.64
C SER A 163 6.00 2.61 -2.18
N GLY A 164 6.99 3.51 -2.23
CA GLY A 164 6.83 4.93 -1.87
C GLY A 164 6.77 5.20 -0.37
N ASN A 165 6.25 6.39 -0.01
CA ASN A 165 6.23 6.88 1.37
C ASN A 165 5.27 6.12 2.31
N PHE A 166 4.37 5.32 1.74
CA PHE A 166 3.38 4.51 2.48
C PHE A 166 3.69 3.01 2.41
N ALA A 167 4.88 2.64 1.92
CA ALA A 167 5.28 1.24 1.84
C ALA A 167 5.25 0.58 3.22
N VAL A 168 4.53 -0.54 3.31
CA VAL A 168 4.47 -1.38 4.50
C VAL A 168 5.52 -2.48 4.35
N TYR A 169 6.29 -2.72 5.40
CA TYR A 169 7.32 -3.75 5.40
C TYR A 169 6.73 -5.10 4.97
N ASN A 170 7.40 -5.78 4.05
CA ASN A 170 7.03 -7.10 3.50
C ASN A 170 5.70 -7.15 2.71
N ALA A 171 5.07 -6.01 2.39
CA ALA A 171 3.80 -5.99 1.67
C ALA A 171 3.88 -6.57 0.25
N ARG A 172 4.97 -6.29 -0.49
CA ARG A 172 5.17 -6.85 -1.84
C ARG A 172 5.27 -8.36 -1.84
N ASN A 173 6.04 -8.92 -0.89
CA ASN A 173 6.15 -10.37 -0.72
C ASN A 173 4.81 -10.99 -0.34
N TYR A 174 4.02 -10.33 0.51
CA TYR A 174 2.68 -10.79 0.85
C TYR A 174 1.76 -10.81 -0.39
N LEU A 175 1.73 -9.71 -1.16
CA LEU A 175 0.94 -9.58 -2.39
C LEU A 175 1.33 -10.63 -3.45
N ASN A 176 2.61 -10.97 -3.52
CA ASN A 176 3.13 -11.94 -4.48
C ASN A 176 3.21 -13.37 -3.90
N SER A 177 2.71 -13.62 -2.70
CA SER A 177 2.87 -14.91 -2.01
C SER A 177 2.22 -16.11 -2.72
N LEU A 178 1.25 -15.86 -3.62
CA LEU A 178 0.65 -16.88 -4.48
C LEU A 178 1.15 -16.81 -5.93
N GLN A 179 1.99 -15.82 -6.29
CA GLN A 179 2.65 -15.79 -7.59
C GLN A 179 3.88 -16.69 -7.52
N ASP A 180 3.81 -17.85 -8.18
CA ASP A 180 5.00 -18.64 -8.49
C ASP A 180 5.93 -17.75 -9.35
N GLY A 181 7.01 -17.20 -8.78
CA GLY A 181 8.05 -16.52 -9.59
C GLY A 181 8.70 -15.24 -9.06
N VAL A 182 8.27 -14.62 -7.96
CA VAL A 182 8.93 -13.40 -7.45
C VAL A 182 9.93 -13.76 -6.34
N TYR A 183 11.20 -13.87 -6.71
CA TYR A 183 12.31 -14.14 -5.81
C TYR A 183 13.10 -12.85 -5.55
N GLU A 184 13.19 -12.43 -4.29
CA GLU A 184 14.05 -11.32 -3.89
C GLU A 184 15.43 -11.85 -3.46
N THR A 185 16.49 -11.10 -3.78
CA THR A 185 17.83 -11.48 -3.34
C THR A 185 18.00 -11.21 -1.84
N PRO A 186 18.83 -11.99 -1.12
CA PRO A 186 19.14 -11.71 0.29
C PRO A 186 19.62 -10.27 0.54
N ALA A 187 20.34 -9.68 -0.41
CA ALA A 187 20.80 -8.29 -0.33
C ALA A 187 19.62 -7.28 -0.35
N THR A 188 18.61 -7.51 -1.21
CA THR A 188 17.40 -6.68 -1.27
C THR A 188 16.60 -6.73 0.04
N LEU A 189 16.63 -7.88 0.71
CA LEU A 189 15.99 -8.10 2.01
C LEU A 189 16.81 -7.56 3.19
N GLY A 190 18.01 -7.01 2.93
CA GLY A 190 18.87 -6.38 3.93
C GLY A 190 19.76 -7.33 4.72
N PHE A 191 19.99 -8.55 4.24
CA PHE A 191 20.96 -9.49 4.81
C PHE A 191 22.37 -9.18 4.31
N ASP A 192 23.36 -9.29 5.20
CA ASP A 192 24.76 -9.03 4.88
C ASP A 192 25.41 -10.24 4.18
N SER A 193 24.81 -11.42 4.27
CA SER A 193 25.25 -12.63 3.55
C SER A 193 24.11 -13.62 3.30
N VAL A 194 24.31 -14.51 2.32
CA VAL A 194 23.41 -15.65 2.07
C VAL A 194 23.33 -16.57 3.30
N GLN A 195 24.44 -16.78 4.01
CA GLN A 195 24.47 -17.61 5.20
C GLN A 195 23.61 -17.03 6.32
N GLU A 196 23.64 -15.70 6.53
CA GLU A 196 22.77 -15.04 7.51
C GLU A 196 21.28 -15.25 7.19
N ALA A 197 20.90 -15.19 5.91
CA ALA A 197 19.53 -15.44 5.48
C ALA A 197 19.10 -16.90 5.80
N ILE A 198 19.96 -17.87 5.53
CA ILE A 198 19.73 -19.29 5.85
C ILE A 198 19.62 -19.49 7.37
N ASP A 199 20.54 -18.90 8.15
CA ASP A 199 20.54 -19.00 9.62
C ASP A 199 19.30 -18.36 10.26
N ARG A 200 18.68 -17.39 9.56
CA ARG A 200 17.41 -16.75 9.93
C ARG A 200 16.18 -17.53 9.45
N GLY A 201 16.36 -18.67 8.81
CA GLY A 201 15.30 -19.58 8.39
C GLY A 201 14.72 -19.31 7.00
N LEU A 202 15.41 -18.55 6.15
CA LEU A 202 15.02 -18.39 4.75
C LEU A 202 15.54 -19.55 3.89
N ILE A 203 14.73 -19.96 2.92
CA ILE A 203 15.17 -20.84 1.84
C ILE A 203 15.78 -19.97 0.75
N VAL A 204 17.05 -20.20 0.45
CA VAL A 204 17.76 -19.49 -0.62
C VAL A 204 17.88 -20.41 -1.83
N TYR A 205 17.56 -19.87 -2.99
CA TYR A 205 17.54 -20.59 -4.27
C TYR A 205 18.71 -20.19 -5.15
N ILE A 206 19.21 -21.15 -5.94
CA ILE A 206 20.07 -20.90 -7.08
C ILE A 206 19.32 -21.26 -8.36
N ASP A 207 19.45 -20.41 -9.39
CA ASP A 207 18.92 -20.65 -10.72
C ASP A 207 19.88 -21.56 -11.50
N ILE A 208 19.61 -22.86 -11.47
CA ILE A 208 20.47 -23.86 -12.12
C ILE A 208 20.28 -23.90 -13.64
N GLU A 209 19.15 -23.41 -14.14
CA GLU A 209 18.85 -23.35 -15.57
C GLU A 209 19.66 -22.23 -16.23
N CYS A 210 19.62 -21.01 -15.68
CA CYS A 210 20.44 -19.91 -16.16
C CYS A 210 21.93 -20.13 -15.90
N PHE A 211 22.30 -20.79 -14.79
CA PHE A 211 23.70 -20.97 -14.42
C PHE A 211 24.40 -22.07 -15.22
N LEU A 212 23.80 -23.26 -15.32
CA LEU A 212 24.41 -24.42 -15.97
C LEU A 212 23.52 -25.11 -17.01
N ASN A 213 22.31 -24.60 -17.28
CA ASN A 213 21.31 -25.24 -18.16
C ASN A 213 20.92 -26.64 -17.67
N LEU A 214 20.76 -26.77 -16.35
CA LEU A 214 20.27 -27.97 -15.66
C LEU A 214 18.77 -27.81 -15.36
N ASN A 215 18.06 -28.92 -15.17
CA ASN A 215 16.67 -28.93 -14.75
C ASN A 215 16.47 -29.90 -13.58
N ALA A 216 15.81 -29.44 -12.50
CA ALA A 216 15.56 -30.27 -11.32
C ALA A 216 14.72 -31.53 -11.60
N LYS A 217 13.97 -31.56 -12.71
CA LYS A 217 13.21 -32.75 -13.14
C LYS A 217 14.12 -33.89 -13.62
N ASP A 218 15.36 -33.60 -13.96
CA ASP A 218 16.39 -34.58 -14.34
C ASP A 218 17.21 -35.07 -13.13
N ALA A 219 16.80 -34.73 -11.91
CA ALA A 219 17.44 -35.17 -10.67
C ALA A 219 17.25 -36.67 -10.43
N GLU A 220 18.17 -37.29 -9.66
CA GLU A 220 18.06 -38.69 -9.24
C GLU A 220 16.78 -38.96 -8.44
N THR A 221 16.33 -37.96 -7.68
CA THR A 221 15.10 -37.97 -6.89
C THR A 221 14.46 -36.59 -6.88
N GLU A 222 13.17 -36.51 -6.55
CA GLU A 222 12.46 -35.24 -6.39
C GLU A 222 13.18 -34.33 -5.40
N ILE A 223 13.43 -33.08 -5.82
CA ILE A 223 14.00 -32.06 -4.95
C ILE A 223 12.86 -31.29 -4.29
N ILE A 224 12.78 -31.40 -2.97
CA ILE A 224 11.81 -30.68 -2.14
C ILE A 224 12.08 -29.17 -2.26
N ASP A 225 11.01 -28.39 -2.33
CA ASP A 225 11.00 -26.93 -2.44
C ASP A 225 11.54 -26.33 -3.73
N ALA A 226 11.94 -27.14 -4.73
CA ALA A 226 12.25 -26.64 -6.07
C ALA A 226 11.03 -26.00 -6.74
N THR A 227 11.25 -25.05 -7.66
CA THR A 227 10.16 -24.48 -8.45
C THR A 227 9.48 -25.51 -9.33
N LYS A 228 8.21 -25.27 -9.67
CA LYS A 228 7.41 -26.15 -10.56
C LYS A 228 8.04 -26.34 -11.94
N ASP A 229 8.76 -25.34 -12.46
CA ASP A 229 9.49 -25.44 -13.71
C ASP A 229 10.81 -26.23 -13.58
N GLY A 230 11.37 -26.31 -12.37
CA GLY A 230 12.62 -26.97 -12.03
C GLY A 230 13.87 -26.09 -12.20
N ALA A 231 13.69 -24.79 -12.43
CA ALA A 231 14.79 -23.85 -12.66
C ALA A 231 15.50 -23.39 -11.38
N LEU A 232 14.73 -23.18 -10.30
CA LEU A 232 15.27 -22.72 -9.02
C LEU A 232 15.29 -23.85 -8.01
N VAL A 233 16.46 -24.07 -7.43
CA VAL A 233 16.72 -25.16 -6.46
C VAL A 233 17.33 -24.60 -5.19
N PRO A 234 16.92 -25.08 -3.99
CA PRO A 234 17.54 -24.65 -2.74
C PRO A 234 19.06 -24.88 -2.75
N VAL A 235 19.86 -23.88 -2.35
CA VAL A 235 21.33 -24.00 -2.26
C VAL A 235 21.79 -25.04 -1.24
N THR A 236 20.90 -25.49 -0.37
CA THR A 236 21.14 -26.56 0.61
C THR A 236 20.88 -27.96 0.05
N SER A 237 20.31 -28.08 -1.15
CA SER A 237 20.00 -29.38 -1.77
C SER A 237 21.28 -30.12 -2.17
N THR A 238 21.46 -31.31 -1.61
CA THR A 238 22.56 -32.24 -1.94
C THR A 238 22.16 -33.27 -2.99
N ILE A 239 20.91 -33.22 -3.47
CA ILE A 239 20.40 -34.14 -4.49
C ILE A 239 21.10 -33.86 -5.82
N LYS A 240 21.56 -34.92 -6.46
CA LYS A 240 22.33 -34.87 -7.69
C LYS A 240 21.43 -34.71 -8.91
N ILE A 241 21.85 -33.84 -9.81
CA ILE A 241 21.24 -33.55 -11.11
C ILE A 241 22.25 -33.94 -12.19
N ARG A 242 21.76 -34.64 -13.20
CA ARG A 242 22.56 -35.07 -14.34
C ARG A 242 23.07 -33.85 -15.11
N ASN A 243 24.39 -33.66 -15.19
CA ASN A 243 24.96 -32.60 -15.99
C ASN A 243 25.22 -33.07 -17.43
N ASN A 244 24.23 -32.89 -18.31
CA ASN A 244 24.30 -33.34 -19.70
C ASN A 244 25.37 -32.62 -20.55
N LYS A 245 26.06 -31.60 -20.00
CA LYS A 245 27.19 -30.94 -20.66
C LYS A 245 28.53 -31.65 -20.39
N VAL A 246 28.57 -32.58 -19.45
CA VAL A 246 29.77 -33.37 -19.10
C VAL A 246 29.59 -34.78 -19.63
N THR A 247 30.68 -35.41 -20.07
CA THR A 247 30.63 -36.79 -20.55
C THR A 247 30.24 -37.72 -19.39
N LYS A 248 29.45 -38.74 -19.69
CA LYS A 248 29.06 -39.73 -18.69
C LYS A 248 30.29 -40.37 -18.01
N CYS A 249 30.23 -40.45 -16.68
CA CYS A 249 31.28 -40.95 -15.80
C CYS A 249 32.54 -40.07 -15.68
N GLU A 250 32.52 -38.82 -16.17
CA GLU A 250 33.56 -37.84 -15.87
C GLU A 250 33.28 -37.08 -14.56
N ASP A 251 34.28 -36.34 -14.06
CA ASP A 251 34.10 -35.47 -12.91
C ASP A 251 33.03 -34.41 -13.22
N GLU A 252 32.13 -34.13 -12.27
CA GLU A 252 30.97 -33.22 -12.42
C GLU A 252 29.83 -33.72 -13.33
N ASP A 253 29.85 -34.99 -13.73
CA ASP A 253 28.75 -35.67 -14.43
C ASP A 253 27.43 -35.65 -13.63
N TRP A 254 27.54 -35.58 -12.30
CA TRP A 254 26.44 -35.41 -11.37
C TRP A 254 26.78 -34.32 -10.35
N ILE A 255 25.98 -33.25 -10.34
CA ILE A 255 26.20 -32.08 -9.49
C ILE A 255 24.93 -31.71 -8.75
N SER A 256 25.06 -31.24 -7.51
CA SER A 256 23.93 -30.72 -6.72
C SER A 256 23.96 -29.19 -6.65
N ALA A 257 22.84 -28.57 -6.29
CA ALA A 257 22.79 -27.13 -6.03
C ALA A 257 23.76 -26.72 -4.92
N PHE A 258 23.93 -27.56 -3.91
CA PHE A 258 24.92 -27.37 -2.85
C PHE A 258 26.36 -27.38 -3.38
N ASP A 259 26.72 -28.31 -4.27
CA ASP A 259 28.06 -28.35 -4.85
C ASP A 259 28.36 -27.11 -5.71
N ILE A 260 27.35 -26.61 -6.44
CA ILE A 260 27.46 -25.38 -7.22
C ILE A 260 27.70 -24.19 -6.27
N TRP A 261 26.87 -24.07 -5.23
CA TRP A 261 26.97 -22.99 -4.25
C TRP A 261 28.32 -22.97 -3.50
N GLN A 262 28.90 -24.13 -3.17
CA GLN A 262 30.20 -24.16 -2.48
C GLN A 262 31.38 -23.76 -3.37
N LYS A 263 31.22 -23.83 -4.69
CA LYS A 263 32.30 -23.56 -5.67
C LYS A 263 32.34 -22.11 -6.15
N TYR A 264 31.22 -21.38 -6.07
CA TYR A 264 31.04 -20.05 -6.64
C TYR A 264 30.52 -19.04 -5.61
#